data_AF-A0A7L4MY54-F1
#
_entry.id   AF-A0A7L4MY54-F1
#
_cell.length_a   1.000
_cell.length_b   1.000
_cell.length_c   1.000
_cell.angle_alpha   90.00
_cell.angle_beta   90.00
_cell.angle_gamma   90.00
#
_symmetry.space_group_name_H-M   'P 1'
#
loop_
_entity.id
_entity.type
_entity.pdbx_description
1 polymer ?
#
loop_
_entity_poly.entity_id
_entity_poly.type
_entity_poly.pdbx_seq_one_letter_code
_entity_poly.pdbx_strand_id
1 'polypeptide(L)'
;CRQALRSAAGPEVDFARAEREYQLYVGVLRGKLGLQVLELPADESLPDCVFVEDAAVVCEETALITRPGAPSRRKEVEAMKRALGSLNLNIVEMVDENATLDGGDVLFTGREFFVGLSRRTNQRGAEILADTFKDYAVSTVPVHDSLHLKSFCSMAGPNLIAIGSSEAAQKALK
;
A
#
# COMPACT_ATOMS: atom_id res chain seq x y z
N CYS A 1 -5.14 11.95 -15.74
CA CYS A 1 -3.76 11.55 -15.40
C CYS A 1 -2.79 12.70 -15.03
N ARG A 2 -2.92 13.95 -15.52
CA ARG A 2 -1.98 15.06 -15.15
C ARG A 2 -1.96 15.46 -13.66
N GLN A 3 -3.00 15.09 -12.91
CA GLN A 3 -3.18 15.43 -11.50
C GLN A 3 -2.74 14.33 -10.53
N ALA A 4 -2.30 13.16 -11.04
CA ALA A 4 -1.78 12.07 -10.22
C ALA A 4 -0.46 12.45 -9.55
N LEU A 5 -0.24 11.96 -8.34
CA LEU A 5 0.97 12.27 -7.56
C LEU A 5 2.21 11.69 -8.25
N ARG A 6 3.31 12.47 -8.26
CA ARG A 6 4.60 12.06 -8.84
C ARG A 6 5.74 12.39 -7.89
N SER A 7 6.71 11.50 -7.80
CA SER A 7 7.95 11.71 -7.03
C SER A 7 8.96 12.61 -7.77
N ALA A 8 8.93 12.61 -9.10
CA ALA A 8 9.79 13.44 -9.94
C ALA A 8 9.11 13.85 -11.25
N ALA A 9 9.63 14.88 -11.90
CA ALA A 9 9.29 15.20 -13.28
C ALA A 9 9.80 14.07 -14.20
N GLY A 10 8.92 13.56 -15.04
CA GLY A 10 9.19 12.47 -15.96
C GLY A 10 8.31 12.58 -17.20
N PRO A 11 8.44 11.65 -18.17
CA PRO A 11 7.61 11.66 -19.36
C PRO A 11 6.10 11.68 -19.01
N GLU A 12 5.30 12.21 -19.91
CA GLU A 12 3.84 12.08 -19.79
C GLU A 12 3.44 10.59 -19.85
N VAL A 13 2.39 10.23 -19.12
CA VAL A 13 1.88 8.85 -19.12
C VAL A 13 1.07 8.64 -20.38
N ASP A 14 1.44 7.64 -21.18
CA ASP A 14 0.59 7.11 -22.24
C ASP A 14 -0.56 6.33 -21.59
N PHE A 15 -1.73 6.97 -21.50
CA PHE A 15 -2.89 6.41 -20.80
C PHE A 15 -3.40 5.13 -21.46
N ALA A 16 -3.43 5.07 -22.79
CA ALA A 16 -3.88 3.88 -23.51
C ALA A 16 -2.91 2.71 -23.26
N ARG A 17 -1.61 2.98 -23.15
CA ARG A 17 -0.63 1.97 -22.75
C ARG A 17 -0.81 1.53 -21.30
N ALA A 18 -0.99 2.46 -20.36
CA ALA A 18 -1.21 2.15 -18.95
C ALA A 18 -2.46 1.27 -18.75
N GLU A 19 -3.54 1.54 -19.50
CA GLU A 19 -4.74 0.71 -19.49
C GLU A 19 -4.45 -0.72 -19.98
N ARG A 20 -3.71 -0.88 -21.08
CA ARG A 20 -3.29 -2.22 -21.56
C ARG A 20 -2.42 -2.95 -20.54
N GLU A 21 -1.48 -2.25 -19.89
CA GLU A 21 -0.62 -2.82 -18.85
C GLU A 21 -1.45 -3.27 -17.64
N TYR A 22 -2.44 -2.47 -17.21
CA TYR A 22 -3.38 -2.84 -16.15
C TYR A 22 -4.21 -4.08 -16.50
N GLN A 23 -4.78 -4.14 -17.71
CA GLN A 23 -5.56 -5.31 -18.16
C GLN A 23 -4.72 -6.58 -18.20
N LEU A 24 -3.44 -6.49 -18.59
CA LEU A 24 -2.51 -7.63 -18.53
C LEU A 24 -2.22 -8.04 -17.08
N TYR A 25 -1.98 -7.08 -16.18
CA TYR A 25 -1.77 -7.34 -14.75
C TYR A 25 -2.95 -8.10 -14.14
N VAL A 26 -4.18 -7.59 -14.31
CA VAL A 26 -5.41 -8.23 -13.83
C VAL A 26 -5.61 -9.60 -14.50
N GLY A 27 -5.33 -9.69 -15.80
CA GLY A 27 -5.42 -10.94 -16.57
C GLY A 27 -4.50 -12.04 -16.05
N VAL A 28 -3.29 -11.69 -15.56
CA VAL A 28 -2.39 -12.64 -14.89
C VAL A 28 -2.99 -13.13 -13.57
N LEU A 29 -3.44 -12.21 -12.71
CA LEU A 29 -4.02 -12.55 -11.40
C LEU A 29 -5.25 -13.47 -11.56
N ARG A 30 -6.19 -13.09 -12.44
CA ARG A 30 -7.43 -13.82 -12.66
C ARG A 30 -7.22 -15.11 -13.47
N GLY A 31 -6.59 -15.00 -14.63
CA GLY A 31 -6.55 -16.07 -15.63
C GLY A 31 -5.42 -17.07 -15.40
N LYS A 32 -4.23 -16.61 -15.00
CA LYS A 32 -3.06 -17.49 -14.81
C LYS A 32 -2.93 -18.02 -13.39
N LEU A 33 -3.21 -17.17 -12.39
CA LEU A 33 -3.10 -17.54 -10.98
C LEU A 33 -4.42 -18.03 -10.37
N GLY A 34 -5.55 -17.86 -11.08
CA GLY A 34 -6.85 -18.37 -10.65
C GLY A 34 -7.48 -17.60 -9.49
N LEU A 35 -7.01 -16.38 -9.20
CA LEU A 35 -7.56 -15.55 -8.12
C LEU A 35 -8.93 -15.00 -8.52
N GLN A 36 -9.85 -14.93 -7.55
CA GLN A 36 -11.05 -14.12 -7.70
C GLN A 36 -10.64 -12.65 -7.61
N VAL A 37 -10.82 -11.90 -8.71
CA VAL A 37 -10.47 -10.48 -8.78
C VAL A 37 -11.74 -9.63 -8.75
N LEU A 38 -11.87 -8.84 -7.69
CA LEU A 38 -12.86 -7.77 -7.56
C LEU A 38 -12.28 -6.48 -8.12
N GLU A 39 -12.78 -6.04 -9.27
CA GLU A 39 -12.38 -4.76 -9.88
C GLU A 39 -13.32 -3.65 -9.40
N LEU A 40 -12.75 -2.59 -8.81
CA LEU A 40 -13.50 -1.42 -8.39
C LEU A 40 -13.61 -0.42 -9.56
N PRO A 41 -14.73 0.32 -9.68
CA PRO A 41 -14.87 1.33 -10.72
C PRO A 41 -13.86 2.47 -10.50
N ALA A 42 -13.38 3.03 -11.60
CA ALA A 42 -12.54 4.21 -11.57
C ALA A 42 -13.31 5.42 -11.03
N ASP A 43 -12.58 6.33 -10.36
CA ASP A 43 -13.09 7.63 -9.93
C ASP A 43 -12.15 8.72 -10.44
N GLU A 44 -12.61 9.48 -11.43
CA GLU A 44 -11.84 10.58 -12.04
C GLU A 44 -11.50 11.72 -11.06
N SER A 45 -12.23 11.81 -9.93
CA SER A 45 -11.90 12.75 -8.85
C SER A 45 -10.75 12.28 -7.97
N LEU A 46 -10.32 11.01 -8.12
CA LEU A 46 -9.23 10.36 -7.38
C LEU A 46 -8.21 9.79 -8.38
N PRO A 47 -7.31 10.63 -8.93
CA PRO A 47 -6.41 10.25 -10.02
C PRO A 47 -5.44 9.08 -9.71
N ASP A 48 -5.24 8.80 -8.42
CA ASP A 48 -4.35 7.75 -7.91
C ASP A 48 -5.11 6.49 -7.43
N CYS A 49 -6.43 6.41 -7.67
CA CYS A 49 -7.30 5.32 -7.17
C CYS A 49 -6.94 3.91 -7.66
N VAL A 50 -6.11 3.78 -8.69
CA VAL A 50 -5.57 2.50 -9.15
C VAL A 50 -4.59 1.88 -8.14
N PHE A 51 -3.95 2.70 -7.29
CA PHE A 51 -2.95 2.27 -6.30
C PHE A 51 -3.62 1.82 -4.99
N VAL A 52 -4.45 0.79 -5.10
CA VAL A 52 -5.29 0.25 -4.02
C VAL A 52 -4.51 -0.20 -2.77
N GLU A 53 -3.23 -0.54 -2.93
CA GLU A 53 -2.36 -0.97 -1.83
C GLU A 53 -2.29 0.05 -0.69
N ASP A 54 -2.33 1.34 -1.00
CA ASP A 54 -2.14 2.35 0.04
C ASP A 54 -3.36 2.55 0.95
N ALA A 55 -4.55 2.13 0.49
CA ALA A 55 -5.82 2.37 1.17
C ALA A 55 -6.18 1.30 2.23
N ALA A 56 -5.54 0.13 2.19
CA ALA A 56 -5.79 -0.95 3.15
C ALA A 56 -4.58 -1.86 3.36
N VAL A 57 -4.43 -2.36 4.59
CA VAL A 57 -3.52 -3.47 4.93
C VAL A 57 -4.39 -4.64 5.37
N VAL A 58 -4.24 -5.79 4.73
CA VAL A 58 -4.98 -7.02 5.06
C VAL A 58 -4.02 -8.06 5.60
N CYS A 59 -4.33 -8.62 6.76
CA CYS A 59 -3.64 -9.75 7.35
C CYS A 59 -4.68 -10.70 7.92
N GLU A 60 -4.63 -11.97 7.49
CA GLU A 60 -5.60 -12.99 7.89
C GLU A 60 -7.04 -12.53 7.63
N GLU A 61 -7.94 -12.60 8.61
CA GLU A 61 -9.33 -12.18 8.49
C GLU A 61 -9.55 -10.69 8.80
N THR A 62 -8.49 -9.90 9.03
CA THR A 62 -8.59 -8.50 9.44
C THR A 62 -8.03 -7.54 8.38
N ALA A 63 -8.78 -6.48 8.11
CA ALA A 63 -8.38 -5.40 7.22
C ALA A 63 -8.31 -4.07 7.99
N LEU A 64 -7.12 -3.49 8.05
CA LEU A 64 -6.91 -2.11 8.47
C LEU A 64 -7.14 -1.18 7.26
N ILE A 65 -8.23 -0.43 7.29
CA ILE A 65 -8.45 0.70 6.40
C ILE A 65 -7.55 1.84 6.87
N THR A 66 -6.63 2.23 6.02
CA THR A 66 -5.58 3.19 6.35
C THR A 66 -6.11 4.62 6.32
N ARG A 67 -5.24 5.58 6.67
CA ARG A 67 -5.47 7.00 6.41
C ARG A 67 -4.32 7.52 5.56
N PRO A 68 -4.47 7.55 4.22
CA PRO A 68 -3.40 7.94 3.33
C PRO A 68 -2.80 9.30 3.69
N GLY A 69 -1.47 9.37 3.67
CA GLY A 69 -0.73 10.58 4.03
C GLY A 69 -0.99 11.73 3.06
N ALA A 70 -1.22 11.42 1.79
CA ALA A 70 -1.64 12.40 0.79
C ALA A 70 -3.13 12.74 0.93
N PRO A 71 -3.52 14.00 1.21
CA PRO A 71 -4.92 14.37 1.43
C PRO A 71 -5.83 14.07 0.22
N SER A 72 -5.31 14.20 -1.01
CA SER A 72 -6.05 13.91 -2.24
C SER A 72 -6.50 12.44 -2.35
N ARG A 73 -5.83 11.53 -1.64
CA ARG A 73 -6.08 10.08 -1.68
C ARG A 73 -6.97 9.58 -0.55
N ARG A 74 -7.30 10.41 0.45
CA ARG A 74 -8.04 9.97 1.64
C ARG A 74 -9.46 9.48 1.38
N LYS A 75 -10.07 9.84 0.25
CA LYS A 75 -11.41 9.35 -0.12
C LYS A 75 -11.38 7.96 -0.78
N GLU A 76 -10.22 7.48 -1.22
CA GLU A 76 -10.07 6.16 -1.84
C GLU A 76 -10.47 5.02 -0.88
N VAL A 77 -10.26 5.25 0.42
CA VAL A 77 -10.55 4.30 1.51
C VAL A 77 -12.03 3.91 1.57
N GLU A 78 -12.93 4.76 1.11
CA GLU A 78 -14.38 4.50 1.15
C GLU A 78 -14.79 3.35 0.22
N ALA A 79 -14.23 3.34 -1.00
CA ALA A 79 -14.47 2.27 -1.95
C ALA A 79 -13.84 0.97 -1.45
N MET A 80 -12.61 1.05 -0.93
CA MET A 80 -11.89 -0.10 -0.38
C MET A 80 -12.61 -0.72 0.82
N LYS A 81 -13.08 0.09 1.77
CA LYS A 81 -13.86 -0.35 2.92
C LYS A 81 -15.09 -1.15 2.53
N ARG A 82 -15.87 -0.66 1.56
CA ARG A 82 -17.06 -1.38 1.06
C ARG A 82 -16.69 -2.71 0.41
N ALA A 83 -15.61 -2.72 -0.36
CA ALA A 83 -15.11 -3.91 -1.04
C ALA A 83 -14.63 -4.98 -0.06
N LEU A 84 -13.83 -4.62 0.94
CA LEU A 84 -13.34 -5.56 1.95
C LEU A 84 -14.45 -6.01 2.90
N GLY A 85 -15.42 -5.15 3.19
CA GLY A 85 -16.62 -5.51 3.95
C GLY A 85 -17.49 -6.55 3.23
N SER A 86 -17.62 -6.49 1.91
CA SER A 86 -18.39 -7.49 1.14
C SER A 86 -17.67 -8.85 1.05
N LEU A 87 -16.37 -8.89 1.34
CA LEU A 87 -15.58 -10.11 1.50
C LEU A 87 -15.64 -10.69 2.92
N ASN A 88 -16.45 -10.09 3.82
CA ASN A 88 -16.63 -10.50 5.22
C ASN A 88 -15.34 -10.42 6.07
N LEU A 89 -14.43 -9.50 5.76
CA LEU A 89 -13.27 -9.22 6.60
C LEU A 89 -13.67 -8.38 7.82
N ASN A 90 -12.95 -8.56 8.93
CA ASN A 90 -13.04 -7.70 10.10
C ASN A 90 -12.41 -6.35 9.78
N ILE A 91 -13.24 -5.31 9.69
CA ILE A 91 -12.78 -3.97 9.31
C ILE A 91 -12.36 -3.18 10.56
N VAL A 92 -11.12 -2.69 10.55
CA VAL A 92 -10.60 -1.70 11.50
C VAL A 92 -10.26 -0.44 10.73
N GLU A 93 -10.66 0.73 11.23
CA GLU A 93 -10.47 2.01 10.53
C GLU A 93 -9.51 2.92 11.28
N MET A 94 -8.54 3.49 10.57
CA MET A 94 -7.65 4.52 11.09
C MET A 94 -8.36 5.88 11.14
N VAL A 95 -9.14 6.11 12.20
CA VAL A 95 -9.94 7.34 12.39
C VAL A 95 -9.19 8.49 13.06
N ASP A 96 -8.04 8.23 13.68
CA ASP A 96 -7.23 9.25 14.35
C ASP A 96 -6.69 10.27 13.34
N GLU A 97 -7.06 11.54 13.49
CA GLU A 97 -6.66 12.59 12.55
C GLU A 97 -5.16 12.89 12.55
N ASN A 98 -4.47 12.54 13.65
CA ASN A 98 -3.03 12.65 13.80
C ASN A 98 -2.28 11.46 13.19
N ALA A 99 -2.98 10.39 12.82
CA ALA A 99 -2.38 9.22 12.19
C ALA A 99 -2.38 9.34 10.66
N THR A 100 -1.28 8.92 10.04
CA THR A 100 -1.25 8.65 8.61
C THR A 100 -0.47 7.38 8.34
N LEU A 101 -0.95 6.58 7.39
CA LEU A 101 -0.29 5.37 6.91
C LEU A 101 -0.69 5.11 5.47
N ASP A 102 0.31 4.86 4.62
CA ASP A 102 0.14 4.30 3.27
C ASP A 102 0.57 2.83 3.33
N GLY A 103 -0.25 1.90 2.84
CA GLY A 103 0.08 0.47 2.80
C GLY A 103 1.36 0.12 2.03
N GLY A 104 1.83 0.98 1.13
CA GLY A 104 3.16 0.89 0.51
C GLY A 104 4.32 0.92 1.50
N ASP A 105 4.15 1.51 2.68
CA ASP A 105 5.16 1.53 3.75
C ASP A 105 5.15 0.25 4.60
N VAL A 106 4.21 -0.67 4.38
CA VAL A 106 4.05 -1.86 5.23
C VAL A 106 4.58 -3.10 4.51
N LEU A 107 5.62 -3.70 5.07
CA LEU A 107 6.17 -4.98 4.65
C LEU A 107 5.83 -6.06 5.67
N PHE A 108 4.94 -6.98 5.29
CA PHE A 108 4.65 -8.18 6.07
C PHE A 108 5.54 -9.34 5.62
N THR A 109 6.26 -9.96 6.54
CA THR A 109 7.22 -11.03 6.24
C THR A 109 6.63 -12.44 6.36
N GLY A 110 5.37 -12.55 6.81
CA GLY A 110 4.78 -13.78 7.31
C GLY A 110 5.10 -14.09 8.78
N ARG A 111 5.88 -13.22 9.45
CA ARG A 111 6.26 -13.38 10.88
C ARG A 111 6.15 -12.08 11.67
N GLU A 112 6.39 -10.94 11.01
CA GLU A 112 6.37 -9.62 11.60
C GLU A 112 6.11 -8.57 10.52
N PHE A 113 5.83 -7.34 10.94
CA PHE A 113 5.70 -6.17 10.08
C PHE A 113 6.90 -5.24 10.25
N PHE A 114 7.45 -4.80 9.13
CA PHE A 114 8.27 -3.61 9.06
C PHE A 114 7.42 -2.46 8.51
N VAL A 115 7.39 -1.33 9.22
CA VAL A 115 6.63 -0.14 8.82
C VAL A 115 7.59 1.01 8.54
N GLY A 116 7.59 1.49 7.31
CA GLY A 116 8.34 2.66 6.89
C GLY A 116 7.81 3.93 7.56
N LEU A 117 8.68 4.68 8.25
CA LEU A 117 8.39 6.05 8.67
C LEU A 117 8.82 7.00 7.55
N SER A 118 7.85 7.46 6.79
CA SER A 118 8.04 8.21 5.55
C SER A 118 7.32 9.56 5.62
N ARG A 119 7.25 10.28 4.49
CA ARG A 119 6.38 11.47 4.37
C ARG A 119 4.88 11.11 4.35
N ARG A 120 4.55 9.83 4.18
CA ARG A 120 3.19 9.32 4.07
C ARG A 120 2.73 8.61 5.34
N THR A 121 3.65 7.90 5.98
CA THR A 121 3.37 7.10 7.17
C THR A 121 4.11 7.65 8.38
N ASN A 122 3.37 7.92 9.47
CA ASN A 122 3.93 8.46 10.70
C ASN A 122 3.89 7.44 11.85
N GLN A 123 4.54 7.79 12.97
CA GLN A 123 4.66 6.90 14.13
C GLN A 123 3.27 6.48 14.67
N ARG A 124 2.31 7.40 14.70
CA ARG A 124 0.96 7.11 15.17
C ARG A 124 0.24 6.09 14.27
N GLY A 125 0.42 6.18 12.95
CA GLY A 125 -0.08 5.20 12.01
C GLY A 125 0.52 3.81 12.22
N ALA A 126 1.83 3.73 12.49
CA ALA A 126 2.51 2.48 12.79
C ALA A 126 2.03 1.85 14.12
N GLU A 127 1.79 2.67 15.15
CA GLU A 127 1.20 2.22 16.43
C GLU A 127 -0.20 1.62 16.24
N ILE A 128 -1.06 2.30 15.46
CA ILE A 128 -2.40 1.77 15.16
C ILE A 128 -2.33 0.45 14.40
N LEU A 129 -1.35 0.29 13.49
CA LEU A 129 -1.12 -0.99 12.82
C LEU A 129 -0.73 -2.09 13.82
N ALA A 130 0.17 -1.79 14.75
CA ALA A 130 0.56 -2.73 15.82
C ALA A 130 -0.62 -3.09 16.74
N ASP A 131 -1.47 -2.11 17.08
CA ASP A 131 -2.69 -2.34 17.85
C ASP A 131 -3.72 -3.18 17.09
N THR A 132 -3.72 -3.11 15.76
CA THR A 132 -4.63 -3.87 14.90
C THR A 132 -4.19 -5.33 14.74
N PHE A 133 -2.90 -5.56 14.54
CA PHE A 133 -2.33 -6.90 14.28
C PHE A 133 -1.46 -7.37 15.45
N LYS A 134 -2.07 -7.52 16.64
CA LYS A 134 -1.37 -7.75 17.92
C LYS A 134 -0.55 -9.05 17.99
N ASP A 135 -0.88 -10.02 17.15
CA ASP A 135 -0.19 -11.32 17.10
C ASP A 135 1.16 -11.25 16.36
N TYR A 136 1.44 -10.12 15.70
CA TYR A 136 2.66 -9.90 14.95
C TYR A 136 3.48 -8.76 15.55
N ALA A 137 4.79 -8.97 15.66
CA ALA A 137 5.69 -7.89 16.03
C ALA A 137 5.66 -6.80 14.94
N VAL A 138 5.77 -5.54 15.36
CA VAL A 138 5.84 -4.39 14.45
C VAL A 138 7.08 -3.57 14.79
N SER A 139 7.95 -3.37 13.80
CA SER A 139 9.15 -2.54 13.91
C SER A 139 9.12 -1.43 12.87
N THR A 140 9.63 -0.25 13.21
CA THR A 140 9.67 0.89 12.31
C THR A 140 11.02 1.05 11.64
N VAL A 141 11.03 1.49 10.38
CA VAL A 141 12.24 1.72 9.58
C VAL A 141 12.19 3.13 8.98
N PRO A 142 13.20 3.99 9.18
CA PRO A 142 13.21 5.32 8.55
C PRO A 142 13.26 5.26 7.02
N VAL A 143 12.39 6.02 6.34
CA VAL A 143 12.34 6.13 4.87
C VAL A 143 12.55 7.60 4.47
N HIS A 144 13.73 7.90 3.91
CA HIS A 144 14.12 9.28 3.57
C HIS A 144 14.03 9.60 2.07
N ASP A 145 14.67 8.80 1.23
CA ASP A 145 14.90 9.09 -0.19
C ASP A 145 13.98 8.33 -1.14
N SER A 146 12.85 7.83 -0.64
CA SER A 146 11.89 7.04 -1.40
C SER A 146 10.47 7.38 -0.99
N LEU A 147 9.49 7.04 -1.85
CA LEU A 147 8.10 7.33 -1.56
C LEU A 147 7.59 6.48 -0.39
N HIS A 148 7.92 5.19 -0.44
CA HIS A 148 7.54 4.21 0.57
C HIS A 148 8.67 3.20 0.83
N LEU A 149 8.58 2.43 1.91
CA LEU A 149 9.46 1.30 2.21
C LEU A 149 9.52 0.30 1.03
N LYS A 150 8.35 -0.13 0.51
CA LYS A 150 8.31 -1.09 -0.60
C LYS A 150 8.71 -0.51 -1.96
N SER A 151 9.08 0.78 -2.03
CA SER A 151 9.70 1.33 -3.25
C SER A 151 11.04 0.68 -3.58
N PHE A 152 11.71 0.07 -2.61
CA PHE A 152 13.01 -0.58 -2.78
C PHE A 152 13.11 -1.98 -2.19
N CYS A 153 12.04 -2.53 -1.62
CA CYS A 153 12.02 -3.89 -1.11
C CYS A 153 10.64 -4.57 -1.24
N SER A 154 10.62 -5.90 -1.21
CA SER A 154 9.39 -6.71 -1.13
C SER A 154 9.72 -8.14 -0.72
N MET A 155 8.72 -8.93 -0.32
CA MET A 155 8.92 -10.37 -0.16
C MET A 155 8.97 -11.03 -1.54
N ALA A 156 10.08 -11.71 -1.86
CA ALA A 156 10.23 -12.51 -3.07
C ALA A 156 9.92 -14.01 -2.85
N GLY A 157 9.70 -14.40 -1.59
CA GLY A 157 9.31 -15.74 -1.19
C GLY A 157 9.39 -15.89 0.34
N PRO A 158 9.01 -17.06 0.89
CA PRO A 158 9.17 -17.32 2.30
C PRO A 158 10.64 -17.14 2.72
N ASN A 159 10.88 -16.33 3.74
CA ASN A 159 12.22 -16.03 4.26
C ASN A 159 13.17 -15.37 3.22
N LEU A 160 12.64 -14.67 2.22
CA LEU A 160 13.42 -13.99 1.19
C LEU A 160 12.88 -12.57 0.94
N ILE A 161 13.66 -11.56 1.35
CA ILE A 161 13.39 -10.15 1.04
C ILE A 161 14.20 -9.78 -0.21
N ALA A 162 13.51 -9.35 -1.27
CA ALA A 162 14.14 -8.64 -2.37
C ALA A 162 14.45 -7.21 -1.92
N ILE A 163 15.65 -6.72 -2.24
CA ILE A 163 16.08 -5.38 -1.85
C ILE A 163 16.98 -4.74 -2.90
N GLY A 164 16.77 -3.44 -3.12
CA GLY A 164 17.62 -2.62 -3.98
C GLY A 164 19.04 -2.42 -3.43
N SER A 165 19.96 -2.01 -4.30
CA SER A 165 21.36 -1.77 -3.95
C SER A 165 21.69 -0.28 -3.72
N SER A 166 20.68 0.59 -3.65
CA SER A 166 20.89 2.01 -3.34
C SER A 166 21.30 2.19 -1.87
N GLU A 167 21.96 3.31 -1.56
CA GLU A 167 22.37 3.60 -0.19
C GLU A 167 21.18 3.65 0.78
N ALA A 168 20.05 4.22 0.35
CA ALA A 168 18.81 4.25 1.12
C ALA A 168 18.29 2.84 1.46
N ALA A 169 18.29 1.92 0.48
CA ALA A 169 17.87 0.54 0.69
C ALA A 169 18.81 -0.20 1.65
N GLN A 170 20.12 0.03 1.54
CA GLN A 170 21.12 -0.59 2.42
C GLN A 170 21.06 -0.04 3.86
N LYS A 171 20.65 1.22 4.05
CA LYS A 171 20.40 1.79 5.39
C LYS A 171 19.17 1.19 6.05
N ALA A 172 18.12 0.88 5.28
CA ALA A 172 16.91 0.25 5.79
C ALA A 172 17.11 -1.19 6.31
N LEU A 173 18.24 -1.83 5.97
CA LEU A 173 18.63 -3.17 6.45
C LEU A 173 19.43 -3.17 7.77
N LYS A 174 19.94 -2.00 8.19
CA LYS A 174 20.82 -1.86 9.36
C LYS A 174 20.03 -1.45 10.58
#